data_AF-A0A3L6RGT6-F1
#
_entry.id   AF-A0A3L6RGT6-F1
#
_cell.length_a   1.000
_cell.length_b   1.000
_cell.length_c   1.000
_cell.angle_alpha   90.00
_cell.angle_beta   90.00
_cell.angle_gamma   90.00
#
_symmetry.space_group_name_H-M   'P 1'
#
loop_
_entity.id
_entity.type
_entity.pdbx_description
1 polymer ?
#
loop_
_entity_poly.entity_id
_entity_poly.type
_entity_poly.pdbx_seq_one_letter_code
_entity_poly.pdbx_strand_id
1 'polypeptide(L)'
;MADTAYNSCCVDEVGASHIDAQCVVHYGHACMSPTSNLPAFFVFGKAPLDVHACACSMLECSRKSNKRILVLYGLEYAYALVDLRRTFEESCKSNSCNPEVRYYLVEKEKDANIIGILVGTLGVAGYLHIIEQMKELIKTAGKRSYTLVMGLPNSAKLANFPECEIFVYVSCAQTALLDSKDFLAPVITPFEAVLAFSRRREWTGEYLLDFKDLITLEKQEVASRKHGTIRNDTRTG
;
A
#
# COMPACT_ATOMS: atom_id res chain seq x y z
N MET A 1 20.64 13.61 39.16
CA MET A 1 22.02 13.72 39.66
C MET A 1 22.78 14.64 38.73
N ALA A 2 23.66 15.49 39.26
CA ALA A 2 24.37 16.55 38.55
C ALA A 2 25.85 16.23 38.30
N ASP A 3 26.21 14.94 38.27
CA ASP A 3 27.51 14.52 37.78
C ASP A 3 27.47 14.43 36.27
N THR A 4 28.44 15.06 35.62
CA THR A 4 28.65 14.98 34.18
C THR A 4 28.84 13.51 33.81
N ALA A 5 27.77 12.86 33.33
CA ALA A 5 27.83 11.47 32.91
C ALA A 5 29.01 11.31 31.96
N TYR A 6 29.93 10.40 32.29
CA TYR A 6 31.19 10.21 31.58
C TYR A 6 31.01 9.77 30.11
N ASN A 7 29.78 9.73 29.61
CA ASN A 7 29.37 9.71 28.21
C ASN A 7 27.90 10.12 28.16
N SER A 8 27.57 11.25 27.49
CA SER A 8 26.21 11.82 27.47
C SER A 8 25.12 10.93 26.85
N CYS A 9 25.49 9.78 26.28
CA CYS A 9 24.59 8.86 25.60
C CYS A 9 24.30 7.55 26.37
N CYS A 10 25.02 7.24 27.45
CA CYS A 10 24.84 6.01 28.22
C CYS A 10 23.97 6.24 29.47
N VAL A 11 23.23 5.21 29.88
CA VAL A 11 22.44 5.20 31.12
C VAL A 11 23.38 5.01 32.32
N ASP A 12 23.26 5.85 33.34
CA ASP A 12 24.06 5.75 34.58
C ASP A 12 23.46 4.73 35.56
N GLU A 13 23.68 3.44 35.28
CA GLU A 13 23.24 2.34 36.15
C GLU A 13 23.99 2.31 37.50
N VAL A 14 25.26 2.71 37.52
CA VAL A 14 26.09 2.67 38.73
C VAL A 14 25.65 3.75 39.70
N GLY A 15 25.49 4.99 39.22
CA GLY A 15 24.97 6.10 40.01
C GLY A 15 23.56 5.82 40.54
N ALA A 16 22.70 5.24 39.70
CA ALA A 16 21.36 4.84 40.11
C ALA A 16 21.36 3.73 41.18
N SER A 17 22.24 2.74 41.06
CA SER A 17 22.36 1.63 42.01
C SER A 17 22.84 2.08 43.39
N HIS A 18 23.79 3.02 43.46
CA HIS A 18 24.30 3.54 44.75
C HIS A 18 23.26 4.26 45.61
N ILE A 19 22.12 4.65 45.04
CA ILE A 19 21.03 5.32 45.75
C ILE A 19 19.77 4.44 45.84
N ASP A 20 19.91 3.14 45.58
CA ASP A 20 18.80 2.17 45.54
C ASP A 20 17.63 2.64 44.64
N ALA A 21 17.94 3.27 43.49
CA ALA A 21 16.92 3.66 42.54
C ALA A 21 16.20 2.42 41.99
N GLN A 22 14.92 2.58 41.65
CA GLN A 22 14.10 1.50 41.08
C GLN A 22 14.03 1.57 39.55
N CYS A 23 14.33 2.72 38.96
CA CYS A 23 14.37 2.95 37.52
C CYS A 23 15.16 4.23 37.18
N VAL A 24 15.60 4.36 35.93
CA VAL A 24 16.23 5.58 35.39
C VAL A 24 15.38 6.12 34.25
N VAL A 25 15.17 7.43 34.23
CA VAL A 25 14.62 8.14 33.07
C VAL A 25 15.75 8.93 32.40
N HIS A 26 16.13 8.51 31.19
CA HIS A 26 17.21 9.10 30.41
C HIS A 26 16.65 10.07 29.36
N TYR A 27 17.09 11.32 29.41
CA TYR A 27 16.65 12.37 28.47
C TYR A 27 17.70 12.62 27.40
N GLY A 28 17.24 12.84 26.17
CA GLY A 28 18.10 13.24 25.06
C GLY A 28 18.73 12.06 24.32
N HIS A 29 19.93 12.25 23.78
CA HIS A 29 20.59 11.22 22.97
C HIS A 29 20.90 9.98 23.82
N ALA A 30 20.66 8.81 23.25
CA ALA A 30 20.98 7.53 23.86
C ALA A 30 21.67 6.63 22.85
N CYS A 31 22.70 5.90 23.27
CA CYS A 31 23.29 4.83 22.47
C CYS A 31 22.46 3.55 22.47
N MET A 32 21.43 3.48 23.33
CA MET A 32 20.57 2.31 23.55
C MET A 32 21.35 1.03 23.89
N SER A 33 22.49 1.17 24.55
CA SER A 33 23.20 0.01 25.12
C SER A 33 22.26 -0.73 26.06
N PRO A 34 22.22 -2.08 26.02
CA PRO A 34 21.35 -2.87 26.89
C PRO A 34 21.60 -2.53 28.35
N THR A 35 20.54 -2.27 29.12
CA THR A 35 20.66 -2.10 30.57
C THR A 35 20.54 -3.44 31.29
N SER A 36 21.30 -3.61 32.36
CA SER A 36 21.51 -4.94 32.97
C SER A 36 20.79 -5.12 34.30
N ASN A 37 20.77 -4.10 35.14
CA ASN A 37 20.33 -4.22 36.53
C ASN A 37 19.15 -3.31 36.90
N LEU A 38 18.67 -2.50 35.95
CA LEU A 38 17.67 -1.48 36.25
C LEU A 38 16.78 -1.16 35.03
N PRO A 39 15.44 -1.02 35.19
CA PRO A 39 14.57 -0.50 34.15
C PRO A 39 14.99 0.92 33.74
N ALA A 40 15.27 1.12 32.45
CA ALA A 40 15.57 2.41 31.88
C ALA A 40 14.47 2.85 30.90
N PHE A 41 13.95 4.05 31.12
CA PHE A 41 12.97 4.69 30.26
C PHE A 41 13.63 5.83 29.52
N PHE A 42 13.41 5.92 28.21
CA PHE A 42 14.04 6.93 27.37
C PHE A 42 13.02 8.00 26.98
N VAL A 43 13.41 9.26 27.10
CA VAL A 43 12.63 10.41 26.65
C VAL A 43 13.43 11.15 25.58
N PHE A 44 13.04 10.93 24.32
CA PHE A 44 13.66 11.57 23.17
C PHE A 44 12.98 12.90 22.86
N GLY A 45 13.77 13.83 22.31
CA GLY A 45 13.23 15.08 21.76
C GLY A 45 12.29 14.82 20.58
N LYS A 46 11.47 15.81 20.24
CA LYS A 46 10.67 15.82 19.02
C LYS A 46 11.08 17.03 18.20
N ALA A 47 12.14 16.88 17.41
CA ALA A 47 12.54 17.94 16.50
C ALA A 47 11.43 18.16 15.46
N PRO A 48 11.06 19.41 15.15
CA PRO A 48 10.00 19.69 14.20
C PRO A 48 10.36 19.11 12.83
N LEU A 49 9.44 18.34 12.24
CA LEU A 49 9.59 17.77 10.93
C LEU A 49 8.26 17.90 10.17
N ASP A 50 8.31 18.51 8.99
CA ASP A 50 7.21 18.43 8.05
C ASP A 50 7.28 17.09 7.31
N VAL A 51 6.43 16.16 7.75
CA VAL A 51 6.34 14.80 7.21
C VAL A 51 6.01 14.81 5.72
N HIS A 52 5.12 15.71 5.28
CA HIS A 52 4.65 15.76 3.90
C HIS A 52 5.75 16.31 2.99
N ALA A 53 6.36 17.43 3.36
CA ALA A 53 7.47 17.99 2.60
C ALA A 53 8.65 17.00 2.49
N CYS A 54 8.99 16.32 3.60
CA CYS A 54 10.04 15.31 3.62
C CYS A 54 9.73 14.12 2.68
N ALA A 55 8.49 13.59 2.74
CA ALA A 55 8.05 12.52 1.85
C ALA A 55 8.12 12.93 0.36
N CYS A 56 7.68 14.14 0.02
CA CYS A 56 7.78 14.68 -1.34
C CYS A 56 9.24 14.74 -1.84
N SER A 57 10.16 15.28 -1.03
CA SER A 57 11.58 15.35 -1.41
C SER A 57 12.20 13.96 -1.59
N MET A 58 11.85 13.00 -0.72
CA MET A 58 12.31 11.62 -0.86
C MET A 58 11.84 10.97 -2.17
N LEU A 59 10.60 11.24 -2.60
CA LEU A 59 10.08 10.73 -3.86
C LEU A 59 10.82 11.29 -5.08
N GLU A 60 11.13 12.58 -5.07
CA GLU A 60 11.90 13.21 -6.14
C GLU A 60 13.31 12.59 -6.25
N CYS A 61 13.96 12.34 -5.12
CA CYS A 61 15.25 11.64 -5.08
C CYS A 61 15.13 10.19 -5.59
N SER A 62 14.04 9.49 -5.24
CA SER A 62 13.77 8.13 -5.70
C SER A 62 13.68 8.04 -7.23
N ARG A 63 12.89 8.94 -7.83
CA ARG A 63 12.66 9.01 -9.28
C ARG A 63 13.97 9.24 -10.06
N LYS A 64 14.89 10.05 -9.53
CA LYS A 64 16.18 10.33 -10.17
C LYS A 64 17.15 9.15 -10.10
N SER A 65 17.09 8.33 -9.04
CA SER A 65 18.13 7.33 -8.75
C SER A 65 17.78 5.90 -9.20
N ASN A 66 16.49 5.58 -9.38
CA ASN A 66 15.96 4.23 -9.66
C ASN A 66 16.60 3.11 -8.82
N LYS A 67 16.97 3.44 -7.57
CA LYS A 67 17.67 2.57 -6.61
C LYS A 67 16.89 2.55 -5.30
N ARG A 68 17.11 1.48 -4.52
CA ARG A 68 16.56 1.38 -3.16
C ARG A 68 17.09 2.53 -2.29
N ILE A 69 16.18 3.19 -1.57
CA ILE A 69 16.51 4.29 -0.65
C ILE A 69 16.69 3.73 0.75
N LEU A 70 17.80 4.11 1.39
CA LEU A 70 18.03 3.92 2.82
C LEU A 70 17.80 5.26 3.53
N VAL A 71 16.92 5.26 4.53
CA VAL A 71 16.62 6.46 5.34
C VAL A 71 17.35 6.33 6.68
N LEU A 72 18.30 7.23 6.91
CA LEU A 72 18.99 7.38 8.20
C LEU A 72 18.37 8.56 8.93
N TYR A 73 18.13 8.43 10.24
CA TYR A 73 17.47 9.45 11.05
C TYR A 73 18.07 9.52 12.46
N GLY A 74 17.99 10.69 13.08
CA GLY A 74 18.28 10.89 14.51
C GLY A 74 17.10 10.51 15.41
N LEU A 75 17.37 10.11 16.66
CA LEU A 75 16.34 9.66 17.62
C LEU A 75 15.23 10.70 17.84
N GLU A 76 15.55 11.98 17.68
CA GLU A 76 14.63 13.10 17.77
C GLU A 76 13.53 13.11 16.69
N TYR A 77 13.68 12.31 15.64
CA TYR A 77 12.69 12.10 14.57
C TYR A 77 11.98 10.75 14.66
N ALA A 78 12.32 9.90 15.64
CA ALA A 78 11.73 8.56 15.77
C ALA A 78 10.20 8.59 15.81
N TYR A 79 9.63 9.64 16.41
CA TYR A 79 8.18 9.86 16.47
C TYR A 79 7.52 10.01 15.10
N ALA A 80 8.24 10.55 14.11
CA ALA A 80 7.70 10.91 12.81
C ALA A 80 7.85 9.79 11.76
N LEU A 81 8.63 8.74 12.04
CA LEU A 81 8.97 7.73 11.02
C LEU A 81 7.79 6.87 10.59
N VAL A 82 6.88 6.57 11.51
CA VAL A 82 5.67 5.81 11.19
C VAL A 82 4.82 6.59 10.20
N ASP A 83 4.67 7.89 10.43
CA ASP A 83 3.90 8.78 9.57
C ASP A 83 4.65 9.07 8.27
N LEU A 84 5.97 9.33 8.32
CA LEU A 84 6.81 9.51 7.13
C LEU A 84 6.78 8.30 6.22
N ARG A 85 6.86 7.08 6.78
CA ARG A 85 6.73 5.85 6.00
C ARG A 85 5.35 5.77 5.35
N ARG A 86 4.29 6.05 6.11
CA ARG A 86 2.91 6.01 5.59
C ARG A 86 2.70 7.02 4.49
N THR A 87 3.06 8.28 4.71
CA THR A 87 2.95 9.37 3.74
C THR A 87 3.84 9.14 2.53
N PHE A 88 5.04 8.60 2.69
CA PHE A 88 5.90 8.23 1.57
C PHE A 88 5.28 7.08 0.75
N GLU A 89 4.75 6.05 1.41
CA GLU A 89 4.02 4.97 0.75
C GLU A 89 2.78 5.53 0.02
N GLU A 90 1.98 6.39 0.64
CA GLU A 90 0.82 7.06 0.03
C GLU A 90 1.19 7.99 -1.11
N SER A 91 2.30 8.70 -0.98
CA SER A 91 2.76 9.59 -2.04
C SER A 91 3.35 8.77 -3.19
N CYS A 92 3.98 7.62 -2.94
CA CYS A 92 4.24 6.63 -3.99
C CYS A 92 2.94 6.17 -4.68
N LYS A 93 1.82 6.08 -3.95
CA LYS A 93 0.50 5.75 -4.53
C LYS A 93 -0.05 6.86 -5.43
N SER A 94 0.08 8.13 -5.03
CA SER A 94 -0.41 9.29 -5.82
C SER A 94 0.53 9.70 -6.97
N ASN A 95 1.81 9.35 -6.86
CA ASN A 95 2.87 9.77 -7.78
C ASN A 95 3.55 8.60 -8.52
N SER A 96 3.13 7.35 -8.36
CA SER A 96 3.51 6.29 -9.31
C SER A 96 2.64 6.38 -10.55
N CYS A 97 3.30 6.57 -11.69
CA CYS A 97 2.79 6.47 -13.05
C CYS A 97 1.89 7.64 -13.48
N ASN A 98 2.28 8.32 -14.55
CA ASN A 98 1.43 9.25 -15.30
C ASN A 98 0.02 8.64 -15.41
N PRO A 99 -1.02 9.23 -14.79
CA PRO A 99 -2.37 8.71 -14.90
C PRO A 99 -2.84 8.66 -16.35
N GLU A 100 -2.33 9.56 -17.20
CA GLU A 100 -2.55 9.56 -18.65
C GLU A 100 -1.96 8.31 -19.35
N VAL A 101 -0.78 7.84 -18.92
CA VAL A 101 -0.11 6.66 -19.53
C VAL A 101 -0.79 5.37 -19.11
N ARG A 102 -1.28 5.28 -17.87
CA ARG A 102 -2.06 4.11 -17.41
C ARG A 102 -3.49 4.11 -17.93
N TYR A 103 -4.13 5.26 -18.07
CA TYR A 103 -5.43 5.35 -18.72
C TYR A 103 -5.36 4.89 -20.19
N TYR A 104 -4.29 5.25 -20.90
CA TYR A 104 -4.03 4.73 -22.25
C TYR A 104 -3.89 3.19 -22.27
N LEU A 105 -3.22 2.60 -21.28
CA LEU A 105 -3.13 1.15 -21.14
C LEU A 105 -4.52 0.54 -20.89
N VAL A 106 -5.32 1.12 -19.99
CA VAL A 106 -6.70 0.69 -19.70
C VAL A 106 -7.59 0.70 -20.95
N GLU A 107 -7.46 1.67 -21.85
CA GLU A 107 -8.18 1.65 -23.13
C GLU A 107 -7.74 0.50 -24.03
N LYS A 108 -6.42 0.27 -24.15
CA LYS A 108 -5.88 -0.88 -24.91
C LYS A 108 -6.34 -2.22 -24.34
N GLU A 109 -6.59 -2.27 -23.04
CA GLU A 109 -6.99 -3.47 -22.31
C GLU A 109 -8.48 -3.82 -22.46
N LYS A 110 -9.32 -2.86 -22.88
CA LYS A 110 -10.75 -3.11 -23.16
C LYS A 110 -10.98 -4.15 -24.24
N ASP A 111 -10.04 -4.31 -25.17
CA ASP A 111 -10.16 -5.24 -26.29
C ASP A 111 -9.68 -6.67 -25.95
N ALA A 112 -9.01 -6.86 -24.81
CA ALA A 112 -8.44 -8.16 -24.43
C ALA A 112 -9.52 -9.24 -24.21
N ASN A 113 -9.39 -10.42 -24.82
CA ASN A 113 -10.39 -11.48 -24.70
C ASN A 113 -10.08 -12.52 -23.62
N ILE A 114 -8.79 -12.71 -23.30
CA ILE A 114 -8.31 -13.68 -22.32
C ILE A 114 -7.46 -12.98 -21.26
N ILE A 115 -7.87 -13.11 -20.00
CA ILE A 115 -7.29 -12.40 -18.85
C ILE A 115 -6.75 -13.40 -17.83
N GLY A 116 -5.50 -13.22 -17.40
CA GLY A 116 -4.89 -14.02 -16.34
C GLY A 116 -4.99 -13.34 -14.97
N ILE A 117 -5.75 -13.89 -14.03
CA ILE A 117 -5.79 -13.46 -12.63
C ILE A 117 -4.61 -14.09 -11.90
N LEU A 118 -3.58 -13.29 -11.61
CA LEU A 118 -2.38 -13.69 -10.88
C LEU A 118 -2.61 -13.53 -9.36
N VAL A 119 -2.39 -14.59 -8.59
CA VAL A 119 -2.57 -14.59 -7.14
C VAL A 119 -1.23 -14.82 -6.46
N GLY A 120 -0.71 -13.77 -5.80
CA GLY A 120 0.62 -13.78 -5.18
C GLY A 120 0.70 -14.50 -3.82
N THR A 121 -0.35 -14.40 -3.00
CA THR A 121 -0.36 -15.00 -1.64
C THR A 121 -1.76 -15.50 -1.28
N LEU A 122 -1.90 -16.80 -1.02
CA LEU A 122 -3.17 -17.44 -0.62
C LEU A 122 -3.50 -17.29 0.88
N GLY A 123 -2.60 -16.72 1.70
CA GLY A 123 -2.65 -16.82 3.16
C GLY A 123 -3.33 -15.68 3.93
N VAL A 124 -3.87 -14.65 3.27
CA VAL A 124 -4.49 -13.51 3.96
C VAL A 124 -5.99 -13.51 3.72
N ALA A 125 -6.77 -13.44 4.80
CA ALA A 125 -8.22 -13.33 4.76
C ALA A 125 -8.63 -12.09 3.93
N GLY A 126 -9.43 -12.29 2.88
CA GLY A 126 -9.94 -11.22 2.00
C GLY A 126 -9.64 -11.41 0.52
N TYR A 127 -8.53 -12.06 0.13
CA TYR A 127 -8.18 -12.21 -1.29
C TYR A 127 -9.13 -13.11 -2.09
N LEU A 128 -9.70 -14.14 -1.45
CA LEU A 128 -10.67 -15.03 -2.10
C LEU A 128 -11.89 -14.27 -2.62
N HIS A 129 -12.35 -13.26 -1.88
CA HIS A 129 -13.49 -12.45 -2.32
C HIS A 129 -13.15 -11.62 -3.56
N ILE A 130 -11.97 -11.02 -3.59
CA ILE A 130 -11.48 -10.23 -4.73
C ILE A 130 -11.33 -11.09 -5.97
N ILE A 131 -10.76 -12.30 -5.83
CA ILE A 131 -10.62 -13.24 -6.94
C ILE A 131 -11.99 -13.58 -7.52
N GLU A 132 -13.00 -13.81 -6.67
CA GLU A 132 -14.36 -14.10 -7.12
C GLU A 132 -15.01 -12.89 -7.81
N GLN A 133 -14.84 -11.68 -7.25
CA GLN A 133 -15.30 -10.44 -7.88
C GLN A 133 -14.64 -10.20 -9.24
N MET A 134 -13.34 -10.43 -9.37
CA MET A 134 -12.64 -10.27 -10.65
C MET A 134 -13.14 -11.27 -11.69
N LYS A 135 -13.39 -12.53 -11.30
CA LYS A 135 -14.01 -13.52 -12.19
C LYS A 135 -15.39 -13.09 -12.66
N GLU A 136 -16.23 -12.59 -11.74
CA GLU A 136 -17.58 -12.12 -12.08
C GLU A 136 -17.56 -10.90 -13.00
N LEU A 137 -16.68 -9.94 -12.72
CA LEU A 137 -16.46 -8.75 -13.55
C LEU A 137 -16.03 -9.13 -14.97
N ILE A 138 -15.02 -9.99 -15.11
CA ILE A 138 -14.49 -10.44 -16.40
C ILE A 138 -15.56 -11.23 -17.17
N LYS A 139 -16.31 -12.10 -16.48
CA LYS A 139 -17.41 -12.86 -17.08
C LYS A 139 -18.55 -11.96 -17.57
N THR A 140 -18.92 -10.94 -16.79
CA THR A 140 -19.94 -9.95 -17.15
C THR A 140 -19.51 -9.09 -18.35
N ALA A 141 -18.20 -8.85 -18.49
CA ALA A 141 -17.62 -8.21 -19.67
C ALA A 141 -17.59 -9.12 -20.91
N GLY A 142 -17.96 -10.40 -20.79
CA GLY A 142 -17.97 -11.36 -21.92
C GLY A 142 -16.60 -11.92 -22.26
N LYS A 143 -15.64 -11.86 -21.32
CA LYS A 143 -14.25 -12.26 -21.52
C LYS A 143 -13.93 -13.54 -20.75
N ARG A 144 -12.83 -14.22 -21.10
CA ARG A 144 -12.37 -15.45 -20.43
C ARG A 144 -11.31 -15.13 -19.39
N SER A 145 -11.36 -15.80 -18.24
CA SER A 145 -10.36 -15.63 -17.17
C SER A 145 -9.69 -16.94 -16.78
N TYR A 146 -8.37 -16.92 -16.58
CA TYR A 146 -7.62 -17.99 -15.89
C TYR A 146 -7.17 -17.53 -14.52
N THR A 147 -7.22 -18.39 -13.51
CA THR A 147 -6.63 -18.09 -12.19
C THR A 147 -5.30 -18.81 -12.05
N LEU A 148 -4.22 -18.04 -11.92
CA LEU A 148 -2.86 -18.54 -11.85
C LEU A 148 -2.29 -18.21 -10.46
N VAL A 149 -1.96 -19.23 -9.69
CA VAL A 149 -1.31 -19.06 -8.39
C VAL A 149 0.19 -19.17 -8.60
N MET A 150 0.92 -18.09 -8.30
CA MET A 150 2.38 -18.08 -8.36
C MET A 150 2.93 -17.10 -7.34
N GLY A 151 4.14 -17.35 -6.84
CA GLY A 151 4.89 -16.31 -6.12
C GLY A 151 5.24 -15.14 -7.05
N LEU A 152 6.13 -14.23 -6.61
CA LEU A 152 6.47 -12.99 -7.34
C LEU A 152 6.55 -13.18 -8.87
N PRO A 153 5.75 -12.45 -9.68
CA PRO A 153 5.74 -12.60 -11.13
C PRO A 153 7.08 -12.19 -11.73
N ASN A 154 7.48 -12.85 -12.81
CA ASN A 154 8.61 -12.44 -13.64
C ASN A 154 8.29 -12.72 -15.11
N SER A 155 9.03 -12.11 -16.03
CA SER A 155 8.79 -12.23 -17.48
C SER A 155 8.76 -13.68 -17.96
N ALA A 156 9.68 -14.52 -17.48
CA ALA A 156 9.74 -15.94 -17.84
C ALA A 156 8.51 -16.75 -17.40
N LYS A 157 7.93 -16.44 -16.24
CA LYS A 157 6.71 -17.10 -15.75
C LYS A 157 5.50 -16.72 -16.59
N LEU A 158 5.35 -15.44 -16.93
CA LEU A 158 4.21 -14.95 -17.71
C LEU A 158 4.30 -15.39 -19.18
N ALA A 159 5.51 -15.54 -19.73
CA ALA A 159 5.72 -16.02 -21.09
C ALA A 159 5.17 -17.44 -21.34
N ASN A 160 4.92 -18.24 -20.30
CA ASN A 160 4.30 -19.57 -20.42
C ASN A 160 2.80 -19.53 -20.71
N PHE A 161 2.18 -18.34 -20.65
CA PHE A 161 0.75 -18.15 -20.90
C PHE A 161 0.53 -17.13 -22.02
N PRO A 162 1.01 -17.40 -23.25
CA PRO A 162 0.95 -16.45 -24.36
C PRO A 162 -0.48 -16.13 -24.79
N GLU A 163 -1.44 -17.01 -24.51
CA GLU A 163 -2.87 -16.75 -24.70
C GLU A 163 -3.42 -15.66 -23.80
N CYS A 164 -2.80 -15.34 -22.66
CA CYS A 164 -3.25 -14.25 -21.80
C CYS A 164 -2.76 -12.91 -22.34
N GLU A 165 -3.70 -12.07 -22.78
CA GLU A 165 -3.39 -10.76 -23.35
C GLU A 165 -3.10 -9.72 -22.27
N ILE A 166 -3.62 -9.94 -21.06
CA ILE A 166 -3.44 -9.08 -19.89
C ILE A 166 -3.47 -9.92 -18.62
N PHE A 167 -2.72 -9.49 -17.61
CA PHE A 167 -2.74 -10.08 -16.28
C PHE A 167 -3.27 -9.12 -15.23
N VAL A 168 -4.18 -9.57 -14.38
CA VAL A 168 -4.65 -8.84 -13.19
C VAL A 168 -3.92 -9.41 -11.98
N TYR A 169 -3.07 -8.62 -11.34
CA TYR A 169 -2.28 -9.07 -10.19
C TYR A 169 -2.95 -8.73 -8.86
N VAL A 170 -3.43 -9.77 -8.18
CA VAL A 170 -4.05 -9.71 -6.86
C VAL A 170 -2.98 -10.01 -5.80
N SER A 171 -2.35 -8.96 -5.28
CA SER A 171 -1.31 -9.03 -4.23
C SER A 171 -1.42 -7.87 -3.24
N CYS A 172 -0.64 -7.83 -2.16
CA CYS A 172 -0.64 -6.68 -1.26
C CYS A 172 -0.27 -5.38 -1.99
N ALA A 173 -0.79 -4.25 -1.50
CA ALA A 173 -0.60 -2.92 -2.09
C ALA A 173 0.88 -2.51 -2.28
N GLN A 174 1.80 -3.12 -1.52
CA GLN A 174 3.25 -2.92 -1.66
C GLN A 174 3.86 -3.59 -2.90
N THR A 175 3.17 -4.53 -3.56
CA THR A 175 3.66 -5.27 -4.75
C THR A 175 2.77 -5.09 -5.98
N ALA A 176 1.64 -4.39 -5.86
CA ALA A 176 0.67 -4.21 -6.94
C ALA A 176 1.20 -3.34 -8.11
N LEU A 177 2.26 -2.57 -7.88
CA LEU A 177 2.88 -1.68 -8.87
C LEU A 177 4.10 -2.33 -9.51
N LEU A 178 3.88 -3.36 -10.32
CA LEU A 178 4.92 -3.93 -11.17
C LEU A 178 5.07 -3.05 -12.42
N ASP A 179 6.31 -2.70 -12.78
CA ASP A 179 6.58 -1.86 -13.96
C ASP A 179 6.32 -2.69 -15.23
N SER A 180 5.42 -2.23 -16.09
CA SER A 180 4.93 -3.00 -17.25
C SER A 180 5.99 -3.18 -18.34
N LYS A 181 7.13 -2.48 -18.25
CA LYS A 181 8.20 -2.50 -19.26
C LYS A 181 8.95 -3.83 -19.34
N ASP A 182 8.91 -4.65 -18.29
CA ASP A 182 9.64 -5.91 -18.22
C ASP A 182 8.80 -7.13 -18.67
N PHE A 183 7.51 -6.93 -18.97
CA PHE A 183 6.57 -8.01 -19.27
C PHE A 183 6.07 -7.93 -20.72
N LEU A 184 5.93 -9.10 -21.34
CA LEU A 184 5.40 -9.23 -22.71
C LEU A 184 3.91 -8.90 -22.80
N ALA A 185 3.18 -9.07 -21.70
CA ALA A 185 1.78 -8.70 -21.56
C ALA A 185 1.63 -7.74 -20.36
N PRO A 186 0.76 -6.72 -20.46
CA PRO A 186 0.53 -5.77 -19.38
C PRO A 186 0.03 -6.49 -18.10
N VAL A 187 0.55 -6.02 -16.96
CA VAL A 187 0.10 -6.44 -15.63
C VAL A 187 -0.58 -5.24 -14.98
N ILE A 188 -1.85 -5.42 -14.61
CA ILE A 188 -2.70 -4.38 -14.02
C ILE A 188 -3.20 -4.78 -12.62
N THR A 189 -3.65 -3.77 -11.90
CA THR A 189 -4.29 -3.88 -10.59
C THR A 189 -5.77 -4.22 -10.71
N PRO A 190 -6.41 -4.76 -9.66
CA PRO A 190 -7.86 -4.97 -9.63
C PRO A 190 -8.67 -3.68 -9.84
N PHE A 191 -8.16 -2.53 -9.39
CA PHE A 191 -8.80 -1.24 -9.61
C PHE A 191 -8.82 -0.87 -11.11
N GLU A 192 -7.70 -1.02 -11.81
CA GLU A 192 -7.61 -0.83 -13.26
C GLU A 192 -8.52 -1.80 -14.01
N ALA A 193 -8.63 -3.05 -13.55
CA ALA A 193 -9.53 -4.04 -14.16
C ALA A 193 -11.01 -3.63 -14.02
N VAL A 194 -11.40 -3.10 -12.85
CA VAL A 194 -12.75 -2.53 -12.65
C VAL A 194 -12.99 -1.38 -13.62
N LEU A 195 -12.02 -0.48 -13.79
CA LEU A 195 -12.15 0.64 -14.73
C LEU A 195 -12.22 0.18 -16.19
N ALA A 196 -11.41 -0.82 -16.57
CA ALA A 196 -11.34 -1.36 -17.92
C ALA A 196 -12.62 -2.11 -18.32
N PHE A 197 -13.13 -2.98 -17.43
CA PHE A 197 -14.20 -3.91 -17.77
C PHE A 197 -15.61 -3.42 -17.37
N SER A 198 -15.70 -2.33 -16.61
CA SER A 198 -16.99 -1.70 -16.28
C SER A 198 -17.57 -0.94 -17.48
N ARG A 199 -18.82 -1.25 -17.85
CA ARG A 199 -19.51 -0.61 -19.00
C ARG A 199 -19.90 0.86 -18.79
N ARG A 200 -19.74 1.43 -17.58
CA ARG A 200 -20.28 2.77 -17.21
C ARG A 200 -19.44 3.60 -16.22
N ARG A 201 -18.18 3.24 -15.94
CA ARG A 201 -17.32 4.06 -15.07
C ARG A 201 -16.39 4.91 -15.92
N GLU A 202 -16.58 6.22 -15.84
CA GLU A 202 -15.57 7.20 -16.28
C GLU A 202 -14.59 7.44 -15.13
N TRP A 203 -13.32 7.64 -15.45
CA TRP A 203 -12.27 7.81 -14.46
C TRP A 203 -12.45 9.14 -13.73
N THR A 204 -12.58 9.08 -12.40
CA THR A 204 -12.84 10.25 -11.54
C THR A 204 -11.56 10.94 -11.04
N GLY A 205 -10.38 10.47 -11.44
CA GLY A 205 -9.08 11.02 -10.99
C GLY A 205 -8.49 10.32 -9.76
N GLU A 206 -9.27 9.53 -9.02
CA GLU A 206 -8.81 8.83 -7.82
C GLU A 206 -8.33 7.40 -8.13
N TYR A 207 -7.22 6.97 -7.50
CA TYR A 207 -6.63 5.64 -7.70
C TYR A 207 -6.59 4.89 -6.36
N LEU A 208 -7.39 3.83 -6.25
CA LEU A 208 -7.57 3.06 -5.02
C LEU A 208 -6.69 1.81 -5.02
N LEU A 209 -5.77 1.73 -4.07
CA LEU A 209 -4.82 0.63 -3.91
C LEU A 209 -5.10 -0.26 -2.68
N ASP A 210 -6.00 0.16 -1.79
CA ASP A 210 -6.46 -0.69 -0.69
C ASP A 210 -7.74 -1.44 -1.09
N PHE A 211 -7.67 -2.76 -1.02
CA PHE A 211 -8.75 -3.66 -1.42
C PHE A 211 -10.01 -3.50 -0.57
N LYS A 212 -9.88 -3.02 0.67
CA LYS A 212 -11.04 -2.79 1.55
C LYS A 212 -11.97 -1.70 1.02
N ASP A 213 -11.43 -0.75 0.26
CA ASP A 213 -12.20 0.39 -0.25
C ASP A 213 -12.93 0.06 -1.56
N LEU A 214 -12.43 -0.90 -2.35
CA LEU A 214 -13.16 -1.49 -3.49
C LEU A 214 -14.48 -2.15 -3.03
N ILE A 215 -14.47 -2.82 -1.88
CA ILE A 215 -15.63 -3.52 -1.29
C ILE A 215 -16.71 -2.51 -0.86
N THR A 216 -16.32 -1.31 -0.42
CA THR A 216 -17.25 -0.27 0.03
C THR A 216 -17.99 0.37 -1.15
N LEU A 217 -17.36 0.45 -2.31
CA LEU A 217 -17.94 1.04 -3.52
C LEU A 217 -19.11 0.20 -4.09
N GLU A 218 -19.06 -1.13 -4.00
CA GLU A 218 -20.20 -1.98 -4.41
C GLU A 218 -21.38 -1.90 -3.43
N LYS A 219 -21.12 -1.78 -2.12
CA LYS A 219 -22.19 -1.68 -1.12
C LYS A 219 -23.05 -0.43 -1.30
N GLN A 220 -22.46 0.67 -1.75
CA GLN A 220 -23.21 1.90 -2.06
C GLN A 220 -24.08 1.76 -3.31
N GLU A 221 -23.63 1.03 -4.35
CA GLU A 221 -24.46 0.74 -5.54
C GLU A 221 -25.60 -0.24 -5.25
N VAL A 222 -25.38 -1.25 -4.42
CA VAL A 222 -26.43 -2.20 -4.00
C VAL A 222 -27.46 -1.53 -3.06
N ALA A 223 -27.01 -0.60 -2.19
CA ALA A 223 -27.90 0.18 -1.34
C ALA A 223 -28.77 1.17 -2.13
N SER A 224 -28.20 1.83 -3.14
CA SER A 224 -28.94 2.74 -4.03
C SER A 224 -30.01 2.02 -4.86
N ARG A 225 -29.77 0.76 -5.26
CA ARG A 225 -30.76 -0.08 -5.96
C ARG A 225 -31.95 -0.51 -5.10
N LYS A 226 -31.81 -0.57 -3.77
CA LYS A 226 -32.90 -1.01 -2.86
C LYS A 226 -33.86 0.11 -2.44
N HIS A 227 -33.50 1.37 -2.61
CA HIS A 227 -34.35 2.50 -2.19
C HIS A 227 -35.26 3.06 -3.30
N GLY A 228 -35.15 2.57 -4.54
CA GLY A 228 -35.88 3.07 -5.71
C GLY A 228 -37.15 2.29 -6.11
N THR A 229 -37.65 1.37 -5.29
CA THR A 229 -38.89 0.61 -5.62
C THR A 229 -39.86 0.61 -4.45
N ILE A 230 -40.43 1.77 -4.14
CA ILE A 230 -41.76 1.84 -3.52
C ILE A 230 -42.72 2.25 -4.63
N ARG A 231 -43.53 1.27 -5.06
CA ARG A 231 -44.65 1.43 -5.99
C ARG A 231 -45.70 2.34 -5.34
N ASN A 232 -45.99 3.49 -5.94
CA ASN A 232 -47.30 4.14 -5.76
C ASN A 232 -48.26 3.56 -6.79
N ASP A 233 -48.89 2.45 -6.43
CA ASP A 233 -50.05 1.88 -7.11
C ASP A 233 -51.30 2.51 -6.47
N THR A 234 -51.71 3.69 -6.93
CA THR A 234 -53.08 4.18 -6.69
C THR A 234 -53.92 3.82 -7.89
N ARG A 235 -54.60 2.68 -7.77
CA ARG A 235 -55.58 2.16 -8.73
C ARG A 235 -56.97 2.69 -8.37
N THR A 236 -57.59 3.37 -9.35
CA THR A 236 -59.01 3.35 -9.73
C THR A 236 -60.11 3.75 -8.73
N GLY A 237 -60.90 4.74 -9.15
CA GLY A 237 -62.23 5.08 -8.67
C GLY A 237 -62.75 6.30 -9.42
#